data_AF-A0A953WIV9-F1
#
_entry.id   AF-A0A953WIV9-F1
#
_cell.length_a   1.000
_cell.length_b   1.000
_cell.length_c   1.000
_cell.angle_alpha   90.00
_cell.angle_beta   90.00
_cell.angle_gamma   90.00
#
_symmetry.space_group_name_H-M   'P 1'
#
loop_
_entity.id
_entity.type
_entity.pdbx_description
1 polymer ?
#
loop_
_entity_poly.entity_id
_entity_poly.type
_entity_poly.pdbx_seq_one_letter_code
_entity_poly.pdbx_strand_id
1 'polypeptide(L)'
;KPWVGFGGSVRHKLYDRRQFRAPGHAAWDQFDIPTGTPVGRLNSPIFHHAFTGAEHLMEKLNRNSSVRAREAPLKSTPMLILRILFALPFYFLKRYLLDGLFRGGVYGFAFAMMSGYGRWLRDVKMYERARKERGGR
;
A
#
# COMPACT_ATOMS: atom_id res chain seq x y z
N LYS A 1 19.45 -12.25 -8.32
CA LYS A 1 18.86 -11.27 -9.26
C LYS A 1 17.92 -10.38 -8.49
N PRO A 2 17.94 -9.04 -8.65
CA PRO A 2 16.92 -8.17 -8.06
C PRO A 2 15.52 -8.61 -8.51
N TRP A 3 14.52 -8.31 -7.69
CA TRP A 3 13.10 -8.63 -7.86
C TRP A 3 12.50 -7.88 -9.06
N VAL A 4 12.89 -8.27 -10.28
CA VAL A 4 12.56 -7.59 -11.54
C VAL A 4 11.55 -8.43 -12.32
N GLY A 5 10.53 -7.77 -12.88
CA GLY A 5 9.59 -8.38 -13.82
C GLY A 5 8.30 -8.96 -13.22
N PHE A 6 8.00 -8.69 -11.94
CA PHE A 6 6.73 -9.06 -11.30
C PHE A 6 6.42 -8.09 -10.16
N GLY A 7 5.14 -7.96 -9.77
CA GLY A 7 4.69 -7.02 -8.74
C GLY A 7 4.82 -5.53 -9.10
N GLY A 8 4.95 -5.22 -10.38
CA GLY A 8 5.13 -3.85 -10.87
C GLY A 8 3.90 -2.97 -10.65
N SER A 9 4.13 -1.69 -10.38
CA SER A 9 3.09 -0.66 -10.39
C SER A 9 3.54 0.52 -11.23
N VAL A 10 2.66 1.06 -12.07
CA VAL A 10 2.92 2.31 -12.78
C VAL A 10 2.90 3.46 -11.78
N ARG A 11 3.97 4.27 -11.77
CA ARG A 11 4.12 5.41 -10.86
C ARG A 11 4.67 6.61 -11.62
N HIS A 12 3.94 7.71 -11.56
CA HIS A 12 4.40 9.03 -12.00
C HIS A 12 5.14 9.69 -10.84
N LYS A 13 6.47 9.60 -10.84
CA LYS A 13 7.33 10.19 -9.78
C LYS A 13 8.33 11.22 -10.27
N LEU A 14 8.61 11.24 -11.57
CA LEU A 14 9.46 12.24 -12.18
C LEU A 14 8.57 13.31 -12.82
N TYR A 15 8.66 14.53 -12.33
CA TYR A 15 7.87 15.67 -12.80
C TYR A 15 8.64 16.98 -12.56
N ASP A 16 8.31 18.02 -13.32
CA ASP A 16 8.83 19.37 -13.08
C ASP A 16 8.13 19.98 -11.87
N ARG A 17 8.88 20.16 -10.77
CA ARG A 17 8.37 20.71 -9.51
C ARG A 17 7.87 22.16 -9.60
N ARG A 18 8.20 22.88 -10.68
CA ARG A 18 7.74 24.24 -10.95
C ARG A 18 6.31 24.25 -11.52
N GLN A 19 5.89 23.13 -12.12
CA GLN A 19 4.59 22.97 -12.77
C GLN A 19 3.65 22.11 -11.93
N PHE A 20 4.19 21.08 -11.27
CA PHE A 20 3.43 20.15 -10.44
C PHE A 20 3.97 20.07 -9.03
N ARG A 21 3.09 19.82 -8.07
CA ARG A 21 3.44 19.57 -6.67
C ARG A 21 2.77 18.29 -6.20
N ALA A 22 3.51 17.44 -5.50
CA ALA A 22 2.89 16.35 -4.76
C ALA A 22 1.88 16.92 -3.74
N PRO A 23 0.70 16.32 -3.60
CA PRO A 23 -0.31 16.79 -2.66
C PRO A 23 0.21 16.71 -1.22
N GLY A 24 -0.19 17.68 -0.39
CA GLY A 24 0.11 17.71 1.04
C GLY A 24 -0.74 16.74 1.87
N HIS A 25 -1.02 15.54 1.36
CA HIS A 25 -1.87 14.56 2.02
C HIS A 25 -1.04 13.46 2.71
N ALA A 26 -1.33 13.17 3.97
CA ALA A 26 -0.52 12.25 4.78
C ALA A 26 -0.47 10.81 4.22
N ALA A 27 -1.53 10.35 3.54
CA ALA A 27 -1.64 8.98 3.01
C ALA A 27 -1.48 8.83 1.49
N TRP A 28 -1.57 9.93 0.73
CA TRP A 28 -1.70 9.91 -0.73
C TRP A 28 -0.67 10.87 -1.33
N ASP A 29 0.33 10.30 -2.01
CA ASP A 29 1.47 11.03 -2.56
C ASP A 29 1.41 11.15 -4.10
N GLN A 30 0.34 10.67 -4.73
CA GLN A 30 0.14 10.81 -6.17
C GLN A 30 -0.60 12.12 -6.48
N PHE A 31 -0.02 12.91 -7.38
CA PHE A 31 -0.65 14.10 -7.94
C PHE A 31 -1.52 13.72 -9.14
N ASP A 32 -2.60 14.48 -9.32
CA ASP A 32 -3.42 14.40 -10.53
C ASP A 32 -2.64 14.97 -11.72
N ILE A 33 -2.72 14.27 -12.85
CA ILE A 33 -2.12 14.71 -14.11
C ILE A 33 -3.23 15.40 -14.90
N PRO A 34 -3.16 16.72 -15.13
CA PRO A 34 -4.17 17.43 -15.90
C PRO A 34 -4.34 16.83 -17.29
N THR A 35 -5.58 16.79 -17.75
CA THR A 35 -5.93 16.32 -19.09
C THR A 35 -5.09 17.06 -20.15
N GLY A 36 -4.48 16.30 -21.07
CA GLY A 36 -3.61 16.85 -22.12
C GLY A 36 -2.15 17.04 -21.73
N THR A 37 -1.76 16.76 -20.48
CA THR A 37 -0.34 16.79 -20.08
C THR A 37 0.42 15.64 -20.75
N PRO A 38 1.54 15.91 -21.48
CA PRO A 38 2.33 14.84 -22.06
C PRO A 38 3.01 14.01 -20.98
N VAL A 39 2.79 12.69 -21.00
CA VAL A 39 3.39 11.75 -20.06
C VAL A 39 4.38 10.86 -20.80
N GLY A 40 5.67 11.02 -20.49
CA GLY A 40 6.73 10.17 -21.02
C GLY A 40 6.97 8.92 -20.19
N ARG A 41 7.65 7.93 -20.80
CA ARG A 41 8.19 6.76 -20.11
C ARG A 41 9.71 6.83 -20.17
N LEU A 42 10.38 6.56 -19.04
CA LEU A 42 11.82 6.42 -19.03
C LEU A 42 12.23 5.16 -19.80
N ASN A 43 13.20 5.29 -20.71
CA ASN A 43 13.73 4.18 -21.50
C ASN A 43 14.58 3.22 -20.67
N SER A 44 15.12 3.69 -19.54
CA SER A 44 15.94 2.90 -18.61
C SER A 44 15.29 2.80 -17.24
N PRO A 45 15.41 1.66 -16.53
CA PRO A 45 14.88 1.49 -15.19
C PRO A 45 15.68 2.31 -14.17
N ILE A 46 14.99 2.85 -13.17
CA ILE A 46 15.62 3.41 -11.97
C ILE A 46 15.42 2.40 -10.83
N PHE A 47 16.52 1.92 -10.26
CA PHE A 47 16.46 1.01 -9.12
C PHE A 47 16.03 1.79 -7.87
N HIS A 48 14.85 1.46 -7.34
CA HIS A 48 14.34 2.01 -6.09
C HIS A 48 14.29 0.93 -5.02
N HIS A 49 15.24 0.99 -4.09
CA HIS A 49 15.29 0.10 -2.93
C HIS A 49 14.33 0.62 -1.86
N ALA A 50 13.08 0.14 -1.92
CA ALA A 50 12.02 0.65 -1.05
C ALA A 50 12.22 0.33 0.45
N PHE A 51 13.01 -0.69 0.79
CA PHE A 51 13.31 -1.12 2.15
C PHE A 51 14.59 -1.95 2.15
N THR A 52 15.23 -2.06 3.32
CA THR A 52 16.51 -2.75 3.51
C THR A 52 16.35 -4.20 3.97
N GLY A 53 15.21 -4.55 4.56
CA GLY A 53 14.90 -5.90 5.05
C GLY A 53 13.48 -6.01 5.59
N ALA A 54 13.15 -7.16 6.19
CA ALA A 54 11.82 -7.45 6.71
C ALA A 54 11.41 -6.52 7.86
N GLU A 55 12.32 -6.22 8.78
CA GLU A 55 12.09 -5.29 9.89
C GLU A 55 11.67 -3.90 9.39
N HIS A 56 12.51 -3.26 8.56
CA HIS A 56 12.21 -1.95 7.97
C HIS A 56 10.92 -1.97 7.13
N LEU A 57 10.63 -3.08 6.42
CA LEU A 57 9.36 -3.24 5.72
C LEU A 57 8.18 -3.26 6.70
N MET A 58 8.27 -4.02 7.79
CA MET A 58 7.21 -4.14 8.78
C MET A 58 6.95 -2.83 9.52
N GLU A 59 8.00 -2.07 9.87
CA GLU A 59 7.86 -0.72 10.42
C GLU A 59 7.11 0.21 9.47
N LYS A 60 7.47 0.19 8.18
CA LYS A 60 6.79 0.98 7.13
C LYS A 60 5.32 0.57 7.00
N LEU A 61 5.02 -0.73 6.99
CA LEU A 61 3.65 -1.23 6.92
C LEU A 61 2.85 -0.85 8.16
N ASN A 62 3.47 -0.90 9.34
CA ASN A 62 2.86 -0.47 10.59
C ASN A 62 2.52 1.03 10.57
N ARG A 63 3.48 1.89 10.18
CA ARG A 63 3.25 3.33 10.04
C ARG A 63 2.17 3.65 9.00
N ASN A 64 2.28 3.05 7.82
CA ASN A 64 1.33 3.28 6.73
C ASN A 64 -0.09 2.79 7.06
N SER A 65 -0.22 1.65 7.75
CA SER A 65 -1.54 1.16 8.18
C SER A 65 -2.20 2.09 9.20
N SER A 66 -1.43 2.69 10.13
CA SER A 66 -1.95 3.70 11.05
C SER A 66 -2.42 4.95 10.32
N VAL A 67 -1.58 5.51 9.44
CA VAL A 67 -1.94 6.69 8.63
C VAL A 67 -3.20 6.41 7.82
N ARG A 68 -3.26 5.27 7.11
CA ARG A 68 -4.43 4.93 6.30
C ARG A 68 -5.69 4.64 7.10
N ALA A 69 -5.59 4.10 8.31
CA ALA A 69 -6.76 3.91 9.17
C ALA A 69 -7.35 5.24 9.66
N ARG A 70 -6.49 6.26 9.87
CA ARG A 70 -6.88 7.60 10.28
C ARG A 70 -7.41 8.46 9.13
N GLU A 71 -6.75 8.46 7.98
CA GLU A 71 -7.12 9.35 6.87
C GLU A 71 -8.26 8.79 6.00
N ALA A 72 -8.40 7.47 5.88
CA ALA A 72 -9.43 6.90 5.01
C ALA A 72 -10.84 7.03 5.62
N PRO A 73 -11.89 7.15 4.77
CA PRO A 73 -13.27 7.11 5.22
C PRO A 73 -13.57 5.85 6.04
N LEU A 74 -14.27 6.06 7.15
CA LEU A 74 -14.60 4.99 8.08
C LEU A 74 -15.58 4.01 7.42
N LYS A 75 -15.27 2.72 7.53
CA LYS A 75 -16.17 1.64 7.10
C LYS A 75 -17.16 1.32 8.20
N SER A 76 -18.30 0.76 7.82
CA SER A 76 -19.25 0.25 8.82
C SER A 76 -18.60 -0.84 9.68
N THR A 77 -18.99 -0.90 10.94
CA THR A 77 -18.45 -1.88 11.89
C THR A 77 -18.65 -3.34 11.46
N PRO A 78 -19.83 -3.76 10.94
CA PRO A 78 -19.99 -5.12 10.43
C PRO A 78 -19.03 -5.46 9.29
N MET A 79 -18.79 -4.51 8.38
CA MET A 79 -17.83 -4.69 7.28
C MET A 79 -16.40 -4.85 7.81
N LEU A 80 -16.01 -4.08 8.82
CA LEU A 80 -14.69 -4.18 9.44
C LEU A 80 -14.49 -5.53 10.13
N ILE A 81 -15.47 -6.01 10.89
CA ILE A 81 -15.44 -7.33 11.54
C ILE A 81 -15.25 -8.43 10.50
N LEU A 82 -16.06 -8.42 9.43
CA LEU A 82 -15.95 -9.40 8.35
C LEU A 82 -14.53 -9.41 7.74
N ARG A 83 -13.96 -8.22 7.52
CA ARG A 83 -12.63 -8.10 6.93
C ARG A 83 -11.52 -8.57 7.87
N ILE A 84 -11.65 -8.32 9.17
CA ILE A 84 -10.68 -8.77 10.17
C ILE A 84 -10.67 -10.30 10.21
N LEU A 85 -11.84 -10.94 10.20
CA LEU A 85 -11.94 -12.40 10.29
C LEU A 85 -11.52 -13.11 9.00
N PHE A 86 -11.89 -12.56 7.83
CA PHE A 86 -11.82 -13.33 6.59
C PHE A 86 -10.98 -12.72 5.47
N ALA A 87 -10.59 -11.44 5.53
CA ALA A 87 -9.99 -10.80 4.36
C ALA A 87 -8.47 -11.04 4.20
N LEU A 88 -7.77 -11.52 5.23
CA LEU A 88 -6.32 -11.72 5.18
C LEU A 88 -5.89 -12.71 4.07
N PRO A 89 -6.50 -13.91 3.92
CA PRO A 89 -6.19 -14.81 2.81
C PRO A 89 -6.37 -14.15 1.44
N PHE A 90 -7.42 -13.34 1.26
CA PHE A 90 -7.65 -12.64 -0.01
C PHE A 90 -6.60 -11.57 -0.29
N TYR A 91 -6.14 -10.83 0.72
CA TYR A 91 -5.06 -9.86 0.53
C TYR A 91 -3.73 -10.53 0.19
N PHE A 92 -3.44 -11.65 0.85
CA PHE A 92 -2.29 -12.48 0.51
C PHE A 92 -2.39 -13.00 -0.92
N LEU A 93 -3.49 -13.69 -1.29
CA LEU A 93 -3.69 -14.30 -2.60
C LEU A 93 -3.63 -13.28 -3.73
N LYS A 94 -4.21 -12.08 -3.52
CA LYS A 94 -4.08 -10.98 -4.47
C LYS A 94 -2.60 -10.66 -4.74
N ARG A 95 -1.80 -10.50 -3.70
CA ARG A 95 -0.38 -10.15 -3.84
C ARG A 95 0.43 -11.32 -4.40
N TYR A 96 0.12 -12.54 -3.96
CA TYR A 96 0.86 -13.73 -4.33
C TYR A 96 0.61 -14.13 -5.79
N LEU A 97 -0.66 -14.22 -6.19
CA LEU A 97 -1.09 -14.69 -7.50
C LEU A 97 -1.23 -13.55 -8.51
N LEU A 98 -2.08 -12.55 -8.22
CA LEU A 98 -2.41 -11.50 -9.20
C LEU A 98 -1.24 -10.56 -9.46
N ASP A 99 -0.52 -10.17 -8.40
CA ASP A 99 0.68 -9.35 -8.56
C ASP A 99 1.93 -10.21 -8.91
N GLY A 100 1.78 -11.52 -9.05
CA GLY A 100 2.83 -12.42 -9.54
C GLY A 100 4.00 -12.66 -8.59
N LEU A 101 3.85 -12.39 -7.29
CA LEU A 101 4.92 -12.59 -6.30
C LEU A 101 5.32 -14.06 -6.11
N PHE A 102 4.48 -15.02 -6.51
CA PHE A 102 4.83 -16.45 -6.52
C PHE A 102 6.13 -16.76 -7.30
N ARG A 103 6.46 -15.94 -8.31
CA ARG A 103 7.67 -16.07 -9.14
C ARG A 103 8.95 -15.80 -8.36
N GLY A 104 8.84 -15.20 -7.18
CA GLY A 104 9.94 -14.91 -6.27
C GLY A 104 10.25 -16.01 -5.25
N GLY A 105 9.63 -17.19 -5.36
CA GLY A 105 9.85 -18.32 -4.46
C GLY A 105 9.55 -17.99 -3.00
N VAL A 106 10.40 -18.45 -2.08
CA VAL A 106 10.21 -18.29 -0.62
C VAL A 106 10.04 -16.83 -0.21
N TYR A 107 10.88 -15.93 -0.72
CA TYR A 107 10.79 -14.54 -0.33
C TYR A 107 9.64 -13.80 -1.05
N GLY A 108 9.21 -14.29 -2.22
CA GLY A 108 7.96 -13.84 -2.84
C GLY A 108 6.73 -14.14 -2.00
N PHE A 109 6.66 -15.36 -1.45
CA PHE A 109 5.65 -15.76 -0.48
C PHE A 109 5.69 -14.89 0.79
N ALA A 110 6.87 -14.75 1.40
CA ALA A 110 7.05 -13.93 2.61
C ALA A 110 6.63 -12.47 2.37
N PHE A 111 7.02 -11.88 1.25
CA PHE A 111 6.66 -10.51 0.89
C PHE A 111 5.16 -10.34 0.62
N ALA A 112 4.51 -11.31 -0.02
CA ALA A 112 3.06 -11.32 -0.21
C ALA A 112 2.33 -11.38 1.14
N MET A 113 2.81 -12.22 2.07
CA MET A 113 2.24 -12.36 3.42
C MET A 113 2.40 -11.07 4.23
N MET A 114 3.61 -10.51 4.30
CA MET A 114 3.85 -9.22 4.98
C MET A 114 2.99 -8.10 4.39
N SER A 115 2.90 -8.01 3.05
CA SER A 115 2.04 -7.04 2.37
C SER A 115 0.56 -7.22 2.71
N GLY A 116 0.07 -8.46 2.72
CA GLY A 116 -1.30 -8.82 3.10
C GLY A 116 -1.60 -8.46 4.55
N TYR A 117 -0.68 -8.80 5.45
CA TYR A 117 -0.74 -8.43 6.86
C TYR A 117 -0.81 -6.92 7.06
N GLY A 118 0.03 -6.13 6.39
CA GLY A 118 -0.02 -4.67 6.49
C GLY A 118 -1.37 -4.07 6.05
N ARG A 119 -2.03 -4.68 5.04
CA ARG A 119 -3.38 -4.28 4.62
C ARG A 119 -4.45 -4.69 5.63
N TRP A 120 -4.31 -5.87 6.23
CA TRP A 120 -5.20 -6.34 7.29
C TRP A 120 -5.06 -5.50 8.56
N LEU A 121 -3.83 -5.15 8.95
CA LEU A 121 -3.53 -4.30 10.10
C LEU A 121 -4.20 -2.92 9.99
N ARG A 122 -4.33 -2.37 8.78
CA ARG A 122 -5.12 -1.15 8.53
C ARG A 122 -6.60 -1.35 8.90
N ASP A 123 -7.18 -2.49 8.56
CA ASP A 123 -8.59 -2.78 8.85
C ASP A 123 -8.81 -2.95 10.36
N VAL A 124 -7.87 -3.57 11.09
CA VAL A 124 -7.86 -3.64 12.56
C VAL A 124 -7.80 -2.25 13.19
N LYS A 125 -6.83 -1.42 12.79
CA LYS A 125 -6.68 -0.05 13.33
C LYS A 125 -7.88 0.85 13.01
N MET A 126 -8.51 0.64 11.86
CA MET A 126 -9.75 1.34 11.50
C MET A 126 -10.91 0.91 12.40
N TYR A 127 -10.98 -0.37 12.80
CA TYR A 127 -11.95 -0.85 13.77
C TYR A 127 -11.71 -0.30 15.18
N GLU A 128 -10.46 -0.22 15.64
CA GLU A 128 -10.11 0.42 16.92
C GLU A 128 -10.55 1.89 16.93
N ARG A 129 -10.28 2.63 15.85
CA ARG A 129 -10.76 4.00 15.66
C ARG A 129 -12.29 4.07 15.75
N ALA A 130 -13.00 3.20 15.02
CA ALA A 130 -14.47 3.15 15.06
C ALA A 130 -15.01 2.91 16.47
N ARG A 131 -14.35 2.06 17.28
CA ARG A 131 -14.73 1.81 18.67
C ARG A 131 -14.49 3.02 19.57
N LYS A 132 -13.34 3.70 19.43
CA LYS A 132 -13.02 4.92 20.19
C LYS A 132 -14.01 6.04 19.91
N GLU A 133 -14.35 6.26 18.64
CA GLU A 133 -15.32 7.29 18.22
C GLU A 133 -16.76 7.00 18.72
N ARG A 134 -17.09 5.73 18.99
CA ARG A 134 -18.39 5.33 19.55
C ARG A 134 -18.44 5.36 21.08
N GLY A 135 -17.34 5.02 21.75
CA GLY A 135 -17.26 5.02 23.22
C GLY A 135 -16.89 6.38 23.83
N GLY A 136 -16.49 7.35 23.01
CA GLY A 136 -16.34 8.76 23.39
C GLY A 136 -17.55 9.64 23.04
N ARG A 137 -18.69 9.01 22.69
CA ARG A 137 -20.03 9.61 22.67
C ARG A 137 -20.81 9.05 23.83
#